data_AF-A0A8S1KWS8-F1
#
_entry.id   AF-A0A8S1KWS8-F1
#
_cell.length_a   1.000
_cell.length_b   1.000
_cell.length_c   1.000
_cell.angle_alpha   90.00
_cell.angle_beta   90.00
_cell.angle_gamma   90.00
#
_symmetry.space_group_name_H-M   'P 1'
#
loop_
_entity.id
_entity.type
_entity.pdbx_description
1 polymer ?
#
loop_
_entity_poly.entity_id
_entity_poly.type
_entity_poly.pdbx_seq_one_letter_code
_entity_poly.pdbx_strand_id
1 'polypeptide(L)'
;MELLDFLMECAKIERTIEISRQFLTKFPSFHPYQTFKQIDQHDEGYITAQTIQIFLHRFGHLHTLKECGILFYKPEFKYVDFLRFLLPTNQLLRDYISHSNKKTLQSNECLKEIAKHISLEIVLMNNLEPPQSLEKLANGTREDIESLFKKERLFVYQDEIDAIIKRLDFYGDGQIDLLLLKNWVLILNQQNKSKNERESSSAFVTPKKKVQIQNVIKTTERKESINNKTPKLINISPKKRNLIQKQKSTKKVVNYEIQKQEIRGKIAQKKQEAQTEKKMIKEVLTNKKNIKSLQKIKPKSPYEIIEYLLDKEIKIEKIKQQLALQKDFNTLDAFHALDVYGKGSIGVEEIDTLLNQKSGQSAYIFNRFNSDQLTYHDFLNLLQPYSVNFAEILNTRQSNVDRNQKKLNQIFSNQTIKLLIELLTLLQQIPVKLNADISLFNKIDNITRDNFIGVSDLQQYLYESGLRYTHHETMLLINAYDKDKDGRLSLQEFLDI
;
A
#
# COMPACT_ATOMS: atom_id res chain seq x y z
N MET A 1 -17.12 -5.37 -29.38
CA MET A 1 -16.80 -4.15 -28.61
C MET A 1 -16.24 -3.00 -29.48
N GLU A 2 -16.49 -1.73 -29.14
CA GLU A 2 -15.80 -0.55 -29.73
C GLU A 2 -14.35 -0.46 -29.21
N LEU A 3 -13.50 0.37 -29.84
CA LEU A 3 -12.09 0.45 -29.43
C LEU A 3 -11.92 1.03 -28.01
N LEU A 4 -12.66 2.08 -27.65
CA LEU A 4 -12.52 2.73 -26.35
C LEU A 4 -12.99 1.82 -25.21
N ASP A 5 -14.12 1.12 -25.40
CA ASP A 5 -14.59 0.09 -24.47
C ASP A 5 -13.53 -1.02 -24.29
N PHE A 6 -12.89 -1.46 -25.37
CA PHE A 6 -11.80 -2.45 -25.32
C PHE A 6 -10.58 -1.97 -24.53
N LEU A 7 -10.19 -0.70 -24.70
CA LEU A 7 -9.10 -0.11 -23.92
C LEU A 7 -9.49 0.00 -22.42
N MET A 8 -10.73 0.37 -22.11
CA MET A 8 -11.21 0.43 -20.73
C MET A 8 -11.31 -0.96 -20.08
N GLU A 9 -11.72 -1.99 -20.79
CA GLU A 9 -11.67 -3.37 -20.29
C GLU A 9 -10.23 -3.86 -20.09
N CYS A 10 -9.30 -3.53 -21.00
CA CYS A 10 -7.87 -3.76 -20.79
C CYS A 10 -7.37 -3.10 -19.48
N ALA A 11 -7.78 -1.86 -19.18
CA ALA A 11 -7.43 -1.15 -17.95
C ALA A 11 -7.97 -1.85 -16.69
N LYS A 12 -9.24 -2.26 -16.69
CA LYS A 12 -9.89 -2.97 -15.58
C LYS A 12 -9.25 -4.33 -15.30
N ILE A 13 -8.98 -5.09 -16.37
CA ILE A 13 -8.26 -6.37 -16.27
C ILE A 13 -6.88 -6.13 -15.66
N GLU A 14 -6.10 -5.19 -16.20
CA GLU A 14 -4.73 -4.97 -15.73
C GLU A 14 -4.66 -4.49 -14.27
N ARG A 15 -5.58 -3.61 -13.83
CA ARG A 15 -5.72 -3.24 -12.40
C ARG A 15 -5.96 -4.48 -11.52
N THR A 16 -6.82 -5.39 -11.96
CA THR A 16 -7.13 -6.64 -11.24
C THR A 16 -5.91 -7.56 -11.15
N ILE A 17 -5.15 -7.66 -12.24
CA ILE A 17 -3.94 -8.49 -12.34
C ILE A 17 -2.83 -7.89 -11.46
N GLU A 18 -2.67 -6.56 -11.46
CA GLU A 18 -1.69 -5.84 -10.66
C GLU A 18 -1.91 -6.05 -9.14
N ILE A 19 -3.16 -6.04 -8.66
CA ILE A 19 -3.49 -6.42 -7.27
C ILE A 19 -2.97 -7.83 -6.97
N SER A 20 -3.16 -8.77 -7.90
CA SER A 20 -2.68 -10.15 -7.75
C SER A 20 -1.14 -10.22 -7.74
N ARG A 21 -0.43 -9.45 -8.57
CA ARG A 21 1.05 -9.35 -8.52
C ARG A 21 1.54 -8.79 -7.18
N GLN A 22 0.87 -7.77 -6.65
CA GLN A 22 1.20 -7.20 -5.33
C GLN A 22 0.94 -8.20 -4.20
N PHE A 23 -0.09 -9.05 -4.31
CA PHE A 23 -0.32 -10.13 -3.37
C PHE A 23 0.80 -11.19 -3.37
N LEU A 24 1.34 -11.55 -4.54
CA LEU A 24 2.48 -12.47 -4.64
C LEU A 24 3.71 -11.98 -3.86
N THR A 25 3.92 -10.65 -3.76
CA THR A 25 5.06 -10.09 -3.00
C THR A 25 4.91 -10.21 -1.48
N LYS A 26 3.72 -10.56 -0.97
CA LYS A 26 3.51 -10.85 0.46
C LYS A 26 4.10 -12.21 0.88
N PHE A 27 4.49 -13.09 -0.06
CA PHE A 27 5.09 -14.40 0.23
C PHE A 27 6.62 -14.31 0.38
N PRO A 28 7.22 -14.65 1.54
CA PRO A 28 8.67 -14.55 1.75
C PRO A 28 9.51 -15.47 0.84
N SER A 29 8.90 -16.50 0.24
CA SER A 29 9.54 -17.41 -0.72
C SER A 29 9.31 -17.03 -2.19
N PHE A 30 8.69 -15.89 -2.48
CA PHE A 30 8.43 -15.47 -3.86
C PHE A 30 9.69 -14.94 -4.53
N HIS A 31 10.14 -15.61 -5.60
CA HIS A 31 11.29 -15.18 -6.38
C HIS A 31 11.12 -15.53 -7.87
N PRO A 32 10.86 -14.56 -8.77
CA PRO A 32 10.46 -14.82 -10.16
C PRO A 32 11.35 -15.81 -10.94
N TYR A 33 12.68 -15.71 -10.83
CA TYR A 33 13.60 -16.65 -11.50
C TYR A 33 13.40 -18.11 -11.10
N GLN A 34 13.05 -18.37 -9.84
CA GLN A 34 12.81 -19.73 -9.39
C GLN A 34 11.46 -20.23 -9.88
N THR A 35 10.44 -19.36 -9.91
CA THR A 35 9.16 -19.70 -10.55
C THR A 35 9.38 -20.08 -12.01
N PHE A 36 10.14 -19.27 -12.75
CA PHE A 36 10.45 -19.50 -14.15
C PHE A 36 11.07 -20.89 -14.35
N LYS A 37 12.14 -21.23 -13.60
CA LYS A 37 12.76 -22.55 -13.63
C LYS A 37 11.89 -23.71 -13.14
N GLN A 38 10.83 -23.46 -12.38
CA GLN A 38 9.88 -24.49 -11.95
C GLN A 38 8.75 -24.75 -12.97
N ILE A 39 8.54 -23.81 -13.91
CA ILE A 39 7.64 -23.94 -15.05
C ILE A 39 8.41 -24.46 -16.28
N ASP A 40 9.59 -23.90 -16.55
CA ASP A 40 10.56 -24.37 -17.55
C ASP A 40 11.32 -25.59 -17.02
N GLN A 41 10.62 -26.73 -16.96
CA GLN A 41 11.14 -28.00 -16.44
C GLN A 41 12.22 -28.64 -17.33
N HIS A 42 12.39 -28.13 -18.56
CA HIS A 42 13.35 -28.63 -19.54
C HIS A 42 14.60 -27.72 -19.65
N ASP A 43 14.63 -26.59 -18.95
CA ASP A 43 15.69 -25.55 -19.00
C ASP A 43 15.91 -25.05 -20.44
N GLU A 44 14.83 -24.93 -21.23
CA GLU A 44 14.84 -24.45 -22.62
C GLU A 44 15.08 -22.93 -22.71
N GLY A 45 14.93 -22.21 -21.59
CA GLY A 45 15.12 -20.75 -21.51
C GLY A 45 13.88 -19.94 -21.91
N TYR A 46 12.77 -20.61 -22.21
CA TYR A 46 11.47 -20.03 -22.51
C TYR A 46 10.34 -20.93 -21.98
N ILE A 47 9.17 -20.31 -21.78
CA ILE A 47 7.94 -20.99 -21.38
C ILE A 47 7.02 -21.10 -22.60
N THR A 48 6.17 -22.13 -22.63
CA THR A 48 5.17 -22.36 -23.68
C THR A 48 3.78 -22.53 -23.10
N ALA A 49 2.74 -22.46 -23.93
CA ALA A 49 1.37 -22.73 -23.50
C ALA A 49 1.21 -24.14 -22.90
N GLN A 50 2.01 -25.11 -23.33
CA GLN A 50 2.01 -26.48 -22.81
C GLN A 50 2.66 -26.56 -21.42
N THR A 51 3.80 -25.91 -21.18
CA THR A 51 4.43 -25.92 -19.84
C THR A 51 3.58 -25.15 -18.82
N ILE A 52 2.92 -24.06 -19.22
CA ILE A 52 1.88 -23.39 -18.42
C ILE A 52 0.71 -24.33 -18.12
N GLN A 53 0.18 -25.05 -19.11
CA GLN A 53 -0.93 -25.98 -18.89
C GLN A 53 -0.58 -27.07 -17.87
N ILE A 54 0.59 -27.71 -18.01
CA ILE A 54 1.08 -28.74 -17.08
C ILE A 54 1.25 -28.16 -15.66
N PHE A 55 1.82 -26.97 -15.54
CA PHE A 55 1.97 -26.27 -14.26
C PHE A 55 0.61 -25.98 -13.60
N LEU A 56 -0.37 -25.48 -14.34
CA LEU A 56 -1.71 -25.18 -13.84
C LEU A 56 -2.45 -26.44 -13.41
N HIS A 57 -2.39 -27.51 -14.21
CA HIS A 57 -3.03 -28.80 -13.90
C HIS A 57 -2.49 -29.40 -12.60
N ARG A 58 -1.17 -29.28 -12.33
CA ARG A 58 -0.54 -29.72 -11.07
C ARG A 58 -1.13 -29.05 -9.82
N PHE A 59 -1.68 -27.84 -9.94
CA PHE A 59 -2.34 -27.10 -8.86
C PHE A 59 -3.88 -27.12 -8.94
N GLY A 60 -4.46 -27.94 -9.83
CA GLY A 60 -5.90 -28.11 -9.97
C GLY A 60 -6.62 -27.09 -10.87
N HIS A 61 -5.87 -26.23 -11.58
CA HIS A 61 -6.42 -25.27 -12.52
C HIS A 61 -6.51 -25.89 -13.93
N LEU A 62 -7.69 -26.38 -14.30
CA LEU A 62 -7.91 -27.09 -15.56
C LEU A 62 -8.20 -26.11 -16.71
N HIS A 63 -7.14 -25.72 -17.42
CA HIS A 63 -7.22 -24.96 -18.67
C HIS A 63 -6.86 -25.83 -19.88
N THR A 64 -7.42 -25.50 -21.04
CA THR A 64 -7.04 -26.07 -22.34
C THR A 64 -5.79 -25.39 -22.90
N LEU A 65 -5.07 -26.08 -23.78
CA LEU A 65 -3.88 -25.53 -24.44
C LEU A 65 -4.20 -24.23 -25.21
N LYS A 66 -5.40 -24.13 -25.80
CA LYS A 66 -5.90 -22.94 -26.51
C LYS A 66 -6.16 -21.76 -25.58
N GLU A 67 -6.67 -22.01 -24.37
CA GLU A 67 -6.86 -20.97 -23.35
C GLU A 67 -5.52 -20.49 -22.80
N CYS A 68 -4.58 -21.40 -22.49
CA CYS A 68 -3.22 -21.03 -22.08
C CYS A 68 -2.49 -20.19 -23.14
N GLY A 69 -2.73 -20.48 -24.43
CA GLY A 69 -2.16 -19.74 -25.56
C GLY A 69 -2.48 -18.24 -25.58
N ILE A 70 -3.50 -17.77 -24.86
CA ILE A 70 -3.88 -16.35 -24.80
C ILE A 70 -2.81 -15.44 -24.21
N LEU A 71 -1.94 -16.00 -23.36
CA LEU A 71 -0.83 -15.29 -22.70
C LEU A 71 0.34 -15.02 -23.65
N PHE A 72 0.34 -15.63 -24.84
CA PHE A 72 1.48 -15.71 -25.74
C PHE A 72 1.22 -14.91 -27.02
N TYR A 73 1.74 -13.69 -27.07
CA TYR A 73 1.84 -12.87 -28.29
C TYR A 73 3.07 -13.23 -29.15
N LYS A 74 3.96 -14.08 -28.63
CA LYS A 74 5.16 -14.64 -29.28
C LYS A 74 5.25 -16.14 -28.96
N PRO A 75 5.85 -16.97 -29.84
CA PRO A 75 6.00 -18.41 -29.60
C PRO A 75 6.92 -18.74 -28.41
N GLU A 76 7.91 -17.89 -28.13
CA GLU A 76 8.85 -18.02 -27.02
C GLU A 76 8.50 -16.98 -25.94
N PHE A 77 8.10 -17.42 -24.74
CA PHE A 77 7.88 -16.53 -23.59
C PHE A 77 9.12 -16.54 -22.69
N LYS A 78 10.00 -15.56 -22.87
CA LYS A 78 11.33 -15.56 -22.23
C LYS A 78 11.23 -15.03 -20.81
N TYR A 79 12.31 -15.20 -20.05
CA TYR A 79 12.37 -14.72 -18.66
C TYR A 79 12.06 -13.20 -18.53
N VAL A 80 12.39 -12.39 -19.54
CA VAL A 80 12.04 -10.95 -19.54
C VAL A 80 10.53 -10.70 -19.66
N ASP A 81 9.82 -11.47 -20.49
CA ASP A 81 8.36 -11.39 -20.62
C ASP A 81 7.70 -11.90 -19.34
N PHE A 82 8.23 -13.00 -18.78
CA PHE A 82 7.78 -13.56 -17.50
C PHE A 82 7.99 -12.61 -16.30
N LEU A 83 9.05 -11.79 -16.30
CA LEU A 83 9.24 -10.73 -15.32
C LEU A 83 8.17 -9.63 -15.43
N ARG A 84 7.75 -9.26 -16.65
CA ARG A 84 6.68 -8.27 -16.84
C ARG A 84 5.32 -8.79 -16.39
N PHE A 85 5.11 -10.08 -16.60
CA PHE A 85 3.92 -10.84 -16.23
C PHE A 85 3.78 -10.98 -14.70
N LEU A 86 4.84 -11.38 -13.97
CA LEU A 86 4.76 -11.60 -12.52
C LEU A 86 5.05 -10.39 -11.62
N LEU A 87 5.90 -9.44 -12.03
CA LEU A 87 6.30 -8.35 -11.12
C LEU A 87 5.29 -7.19 -11.11
N PRO A 88 4.88 -6.70 -9.93
CA PRO A 88 4.01 -5.54 -9.82
C PRO A 88 4.66 -4.30 -10.43
N THR A 89 3.89 -3.28 -10.76
CA THR A 89 4.39 -2.01 -11.30
C THR A 89 5.07 -1.15 -10.24
N ASN A 90 4.74 -1.33 -8.95
CA ASN A 90 5.36 -0.61 -7.84
C ASN A 90 6.87 -0.91 -7.69
N GLN A 91 7.71 0.10 -7.89
CA GLN A 91 9.18 -0.05 -7.84
C GLN A 91 9.71 -0.47 -6.46
N LEU A 92 9.12 0.01 -5.34
CA LEU A 92 9.56 -0.37 -4.00
C LEU A 92 9.35 -1.88 -3.74
N LEU A 93 8.29 -2.45 -4.31
CA LEU A 93 8.07 -3.91 -4.26
C LEU A 93 9.06 -4.66 -5.17
N ARG A 94 9.38 -4.12 -6.36
CA ARG A 94 10.43 -4.69 -7.23
C ARG A 94 11.80 -4.70 -6.54
N ASP A 95 12.14 -3.61 -5.86
CA ASP A 95 13.38 -3.50 -5.09
C ASP A 95 13.38 -4.47 -3.91
N TYR A 96 12.28 -4.59 -3.17
CA TYR A 96 12.15 -5.60 -2.10
C TYR A 96 12.38 -7.03 -2.62
N ILE A 97 11.79 -7.40 -3.77
CA ILE A 97 11.96 -8.72 -4.39
C ILE A 97 13.40 -8.91 -4.89
N SER A 98 14.04 -7.89 -5.47
CA SER A 98 15.40 -8.02 -6.01
C SER A 98 16.46 -8.24 -4.93
N HIS A 99 16.20 -7.76 -3.70
CA HIS A 99 17.01 -8.00 -2.50
C HIS A 99 16.64 -9.29 -1.74
N SER A 100 15.59 -10.01 -2.16
CA SER A 100 15.20 -11.29 -1.53
C SER A 100 16.26 -12.38 -1.76
N ASN A 101 16.38 -13.33 -0.84
CA ASN A 101 17.44 -14.33 -0.88
C ASN A 101 17.18 -15.36 -2.00
N LYS A 102 18.01 -15.32 -3.06
CA LYS A 102 17.93 -16.22 -4.22
C LYS A 102 18.05 -17.72 -3.89
N LYS A 103 18.48 -18.09 -2.68
CA LYS A 103 18.67 -19.49 -2.24
C LYS A 103 17.44 -20.13 -1.60
N THR A 104 16.44 -19.37 -1.15
CA THR A 104 15.23 -19.92 -0.54
C THR A 104 14.35 -20.55 -1.61
N LEU A 105 14.19 -21.87 -1.62
CA LEU A 105 13.28 -22.58 -2.53
C LEU A 105 11.84 -22.06 -2.37
N GLN A 106 11.12 -21.88 -3.48
CA GLN A 106 9.70 -21.53 -3.42
C GLN A 106 8.89 -22.58 -2.64
N SER A 107 8.06 -22.12 -1.71
CA SER A 107 7.08 -22.96 -1.03
C SER A 107 5.99 -23.42 -2.00
N ASN A 108 5.43 -24.62 -1.77
CA ASN A 108 4.27 -25.11 -2.53
C ASN A 108 3.06 -24.16 -2.44
N GLU A 109 2.93 -23.40 -1.35
CA GLU A 109 1.86 -22.43 -1.15
C GLU A 109 2.07 -21.18 -2.02
N CYS A 110 3.29 -20.65 -2.09
CA CYS A 110 3.67 -19.61 -3.04
C CYS A 110 3.40 -20.06 -4.50
N LEU A 111 3.77 -21.29 -4.86
CA LEU A 111 3.51 -21.82 -6.21
C LEU A 111 2.01 -21.97 -6.52
N LYS A 112 1.20 -22.32 -5.52
CA LYS A 112 -0.26 -22.39 -5.65
C LYS A 112 -0.87 -21.01 -5.90
N GLU A 113 -0.40 -19.95 -5.24
CA GLU A 113 -0.86 -18.59 -5.51
C GLU A 113 -0.39 -18.07 -6.88
N ILE A 114 0.80 -18.47 -7.34
CA ILE A 114 1.25 -18.20 -8.71
C ILE A 114 0.36 -18.92 -9.74
N ALA A 115 -0.02 -20.17 -9.50
CA ALA A 115 -0.95 -20.90 -10.38
C ALA A 115 -2.33 -20.23 -10.42
N LYS A 116 -2.84 -19.74 -9.28
CA LYS A 116 -4.06 -18.91 -9.23
C LYS A 116 -3.90 -17.60 -10.01
N HIS A 117 -2.77 -16.91 -9.89
CA HIS A 117 -2.49 -15.67 -10.63
C HIS A 117 -2.50 -15.89 -12.15
N ILE A 118 -1.79 -16.91 -12.64
CA ILE A 118 -1.80 -17.30 -14.06
C ILE A 118 -3.21 -17.69 -14.52
N SER A 119 -3.94 -18.47 -13.70
CA SER A 119 -5.31 -18.88 -13.99
C SER A 119 -6.28 -17.69 -14.06
N LEU A 120 -6.15 -16.71 -13.15
CA LEU A 120 -6.91 -15.45 -13.16
C LEU A 120 -6.65 -14.68 -14.47
N GLU A 121 -5.40 -14.56 -14.90
CA GLU A 121 -5.07 -13.89 -16.14
C GLU A 121 -5.69 -14.61 -17.35
N ILE A 122 -5.57 -15.93 -17.45
CA ILE A 122 -6.22 -16.72 -18.51
C ILE A 122 -7.74 -16.48 -18.51
N VAL A 123 -8.41 -16.50 -17.36
CA VAL A 123 -9.87 -16.28 -17.27
C VAL A 123 -10.26 -14.86 -17.71
N LEU A 124 -9.57 -13.84 -17.22
CA LEU A 124 -9.86 -12.44 -17.56
C LEU A 124 -9.63 -12.19 -19.05
N MET A 125 -8.48 -12.61 -19.60
CA MET A 125 -8.18 -12.42 -21.02
C MET A 125 -9.16 -13.19 -21.92
N ASN A 126 -9.58 -14.42 -21.56
CA ASN A 126 -10.52 -15.20 -22.38
C ASN A 126 -11.93 -14.59 -22.41
N ASN A 127 -12.26 -13.70 -21.48
CA ASN A 127 -13.55 -13.01 -21.44
C ASN A 127 -13.51 -11.62 -22.09
N LEU A 128 -12.34 -11.16 -22.54
CA LEU A 128 -12.19 -9.90 -23.26
C LEU A 128 -12.69 -10.04 -24.69
N GLU A 129 -13.71 -9.26 -25.07
CA GLU A 129 -14.10 -9.17 -26.49
C GLU A 129 -13.04 -8.41 -27.30
N PRO A 130 -12.71 -8.85 -28.53
CA PRO A 130 -11.87 -8.07 -29.43
C PRO A 130 -12.59 -6.80 -29.91
N PRO A 131 -11.84 -5.71 -30.21
CA PRO A 131 -12.38 -4.50 -30.80
C PRO A 131 -12.74 -4.76 -32.27
N GLN A 132 -13.76 -4.07 -32.78
CA GLN A 132 -14.17 -4.18 -34.19
C GLN A 132 -13.12 -3.62 -35.17
N SER A 133 -12.41 -2.55 -34.79
CA SER A 133 -11.29 -1.97 -35.55
C SER A 133 -10.24 -1.40 -34.62
N LEU A 134 -8.98 -1.49 -35.03
CA LEU A 134 -7.82 -0.87 -34.38
C LEU A 134 -7.36 0.41 -35.10
N GLU A 135 -7.98 0.80 -36.22
CA GLU A 135 -7.52 1.89 -37.10
C GLU A 135 -7.57 3.28 -36.45
N LYS A 136 -8.35 3.44 -35.38
CA LYS A 136 -8.40 4.68 -34.58
C LYS A 136 -7.14 4.89 -33.73
N LEU A 137 -6.27 3.87 -33.58
CA LEU A 137 -5.00 3.95 -32.83
C LEU A 137 -3.83 4.15 -33.81
N ALA A 138 -3.25 5.35 -33.82
CA ALA A 138 -2.35 5.80 -34.89
C ALA A 138 -0.95 5.16 -34.84
N ASN A 139 -0.17 5.44 -33.78
CA ASN A 139 1.18 4.92 -33.56
C ASN A 139 1.25 4.05 -32.29
N GLY A 140 0.20 4.06 -31.46
CA GLY A 140 0.13 3.27 -30.24
C GLY A 140 0.86 3.88 -29.04
N THR A 141 1.17 5.19 -29.07
CA THR A 141 1.80 5.87 -27.93
C THR A 141 0.78 6.24 -26.85
N ARG A 142 1.28 6.70 -25.69
CA ARG A 142 0.46 7.28 -24.63
C ARG A 142 -0.41 8.43 -25.13
N GLU A 143 0.20 9.34 -25.88
CA GLU A 143 -0.42 10.56 -26.40
C GLU A 143 -1.52 10.25 -27.41
N ASP A 144 -1.38 9.18 -28.20
CA ASP A 144 -2.42 8.70 -29.11
C ASP A 144 -3.65 8.23 -28.32
N ILE A 145 -3.46 7.46 -27.24
CA ILE A 145 -4.56 6.98 -26.39
C ILE A 145 -5.24 8.17 -25.69
N GLU A 146 -4.47 9.07 -25.05
CA GLU A 146 -5.01 10.29 -24.43
C GLU A 146 -5.81 11.13 -25.44
N SER A 147 -5.29 11.28 -26.66
CA SER A 147 -5.95 12.02 -27.74
C SER A 147 -7.23 11.35 -28.22
N LEU A 148 -7.27 10.00 -28.25
CA LEU A 148 -8.45 9.23 -28.63
C LEU A 148 -9.60 9.42 -27.63
N PHE A 149 -9.34 9.27 -26.32
CA PHE A 149 -10.35 9.53 -25.28
C PHE A 149 -10.82 10.98 -25.31
N LYS A 150 -9.90 11.94 -25.41
CA LYS A 150 -10.20 13.38 -25.50
C LYS A 150 -11.07 13.73 -26.71
N LYS A 151 -10.81 13.11 -27.87
CA LYS A 151 -11.58 13.34 -29.10
C LYS A 151 -13.05 12.93 -28.96
N GLU A 152 -13.30 11.78 -28.33
CA GLU A 152 -14.65 11.28 -28.04
C GLU A 152 -15.26 11.89 -26.77
N ARG A 153 -14.60 12.90 -26.18
CA ARG A 153 -15.00 13.61 -24.94
C ARG A 153 -15.16 12.70 -23.72
N LEU A 154 -14.49 11.56 -23.72
CA LEU A 154 -14.42 10.67 -22.56
C LEU A 154 -13.29 11.09 -21.64
N PHE A 155 -13.57 11.14 -20.35
CA PHE A 155 -12.56 11.28 -19.31
C PHE A 155 -11.91 9.92 -19.04
N VAL A 156 -10.59 9.89 -18.86
CA VAL A 156 -9.80 8.68 -18.56
C VAL A 156 -8.71 9.06 -17.57
N TYR A 157 -8.55 8.26 -16.52
CA TYR A 157 -7.56 8.54 -15.48
C TYR A 157 -6.15 8.14 -15.97
N GLN A 158 -5.11 8.82 -15.49
CA GLN A 158 -3.73 8.56 -15.90
C GLN A 158 -3.26 7.13 -15.54
N ASP A 159 -3.76 6.56 -14.45
CA ASP A 159 -3.48 5.18 -14.07
C ASP A 159 -4.22 4.15 -14.94
N GLU A 160 -5.30 4.55 -15.63
CA GLU A 160 -5.96 3.73 -16.66
C GLU A 160 -5.15 3.72 -17.94
N ILE A 161 -4.60 4.87 -18.35
CA ILE A 161 -3.65 4.96 -19.46
C ILE A 161 -2.40 4.12 -19.15
N ASP A 162 -1.86 4.19 -17.94
CA ASP A 162 -0.75 3.35 -17.49
C ASP A 162 -1.13 1.85 -17.55
N ALA A 163 -2.33 1.48 -17.10
CA ALA A 163 -2.82 0.10 -17.14
C ALA A 163 -3.03 -0.39 -18.59
N ILE A 164 -3.55 0.45 -19.49
CA ILE A 164 -3.69 0.14 -20.93
C ILE A 164 -2.33 -0.11 -21.55
N ILE A 165 -1.37 0.80 -21.37
CA ILE A 165 -0.01 0.66 -21.91
C ILE A 165 0.64 -0.57 -21.31
N LYS A 166 0.61 -0.74 -19.98
CA LYS A 166 1.19 -1.89 -19.28
C LYS A 166 0.67 -3.25 -19.78
N ARG A 167 -0.58 -3.31 -20.26
CA ARG A 167 -1.23 -4.50 -20.83
C ARG A 167 -0.90 -4.73 -22.31
N LEU A 168 -0.74 -3.67 -23.10
CA LEU A 168 -0.63 -3.73 -24.57
C LEU A 168 0.78 -3.45 -25.12
N ASP A 169 1.67 -2.88 -24.30
CA ASP A 169 3.09 -2.71 -24.58
C ASP A 169 3.83 -4.04 -24.30
N PHE A 170 3.90 -4.84 -25.36
CA PHE A 170 4.61 -6.11 -25.38
C PHE A 170 6.14 -5.98 -25.29
N TYR A 171 6.71 -4.78 -25.46
CA TYR A 171 8.16 -4.54 -25.48
C TYR A 171 8.69 -3.76 -24.27
N GLY A 172 7.81 -3.26 -23.40
CA GLY A 172 8.15 -2.47 -22.21
C GLY A 172 8.89 -1.17 -22.54
N ASP A 173 8.65 -0.60 -23.73
CA ASP A 173 9.26 0.63 -24.24
C ASP A 173 8.32 1.84 -24.21
N GLY A 174 7.09 1.66 -23.73
CA GLY A 174 6.04 2.68 -23.66
C GLY A 174 5.15 2.76 -24.91
N GLN A 175 5.32 1.86 -25.90
CA GLN A 175 4.58 1.89 -27.16
C GLN A 175 3.85 0.57 -27.43
N ILE A 176 2.64 0.68 -27.97
CA ILE A 176 1.85 -0.49 -28.39
C ILE A 176 2.26 -0.87 -29.81
N ASP A 177 2.98 -2.00 -29.95
CA ASP A 177 3.20 -2.61 -31.26
C ASP A 177 1.85 -3.04 -31.87
N LEU A 178 1.38 -2.27 -32.85
CA LEU A 178 0.10 -2.47 -33.51
C LEU A 178 0.04 -3.78 -34.32
N LEU A 179 1.17 -4.36 -34.74
CA LEU A 179 1.23 -5.64 -35.43
C LEU A 179 1.06 -6.79 -34.44
N LEU A 180 1.74 -6.75 -33.29
CA LEU A 180 1.51 -7.70 -32.20
C LEU A 180 0.09 -7.59 -31.64
N LEU A 181 -0.44 -6.37 -31.48
CA LEU A 181 -1.83 -6.16 -31.04
C LEU A 181 -2.82 -6.76 -32.04
N LYS A 182 -2.64 -6.56 -33.35
CA LYS A 182 -3.46 -7.19 -34.40
C LYS A 182 -3.39 -8.71 -34.32
N ASN A 183 -2.19 -9.29 -34.21
CA ASN A 183 -2.00 -10.73 -34.09
C ASN A 183 -2.69 -11.30 -32.84
N TRP A 184 -2.59 -10.61 -31.71
CA TRP A 184 -3.23 -11.02 -30.46
C TRP A 184 -4.76 -10.89 -30.52
N VAL A 185 -5.30 -9.82 -31.12
CA VAL A 185 -6.74 -9.67 -31.39
C VAL A 185 -7.27 -10.76 -32.33
N LEU A 186 -6.46 -11.28 -33.26
CA LEU A 186 -6.84 -12.46 -34.06
C LEU A 186 -6.95 -13.73 -33.20
N ILE A 187 -6.10 -13.92 -32.19
CA ILE A 187 -6.20 -15.05 -31.25
C ILE A 187 -7.50 -14.97 -30.43
N LEU A 188 -7.84 -13.79 -29.89
CA LEU A 188 -9.11 -13.56 -29.19
C LEU A 188 -10.33 -13.89 -30.08
N ASN A 189 -10.32 -13.41 -31.33
CA ASN A 189 -11.37 -13.71 -32.30
C ASN A 189 -11.52 -15.22 -32.56
N GLN A 190 -10.41 -15.97 -32.67
CA GLN A 190 -10.44 -17.42 -32.85
C GLN A 190 -10.98 -18.17 -31.63
N GLN A 191 -10.76 -17.67 -30.41
CA GLN A 191 -11.33 -18.25 -29.19
C GLN A 191 -12.84 -18.01 -29.10
N ASN A 192 -13.30 -16.79 -29.35
CA ASN A 192 -14.72 -16.44 -29.27
C ASN A 192 -15.58 -17.19 -30.31
N LYS A 193 -15.08 -17.42 -31.53
CA LYS A 193 -15.75 -18.30 -32.51
C LYS A 193 -16.01 -19.71 -31.94
N SER A 194 -15.01 -20.31 -31.30
CA SER A 194 -15.15 -21.65 -30.69
C SER A 194 -16.02 -21.70 -29.43
N LYS A 195 -16.26 -20.57 -28.75
CA LYS A 195 -17.28 -20.48 -27.68
C LYS A 195 -18.68 -20.54 -28.29
N ASN A 196 -18.96 -19.71 -29.29
CA ASN A 196 -20.27 -19.63 -29.95
C ASN A 196 -20.65 -20.95 -30.67
N GLU A 197 -19.67 -21.68 -31.22
CA GLU A 197 -19.88 -23.03 -31.80
C GLU A 197 -20.28 -24.08 -30.75
N ARG A 198 -19.74 -24.00 -29.52
CA ARG A 198 -20.12 -24.90 -28.42
C ARG A 198 -21.52 -24.58 -27.88
N GLU A 199 -21.86 -23.30 -27.76
CA GLU A 199 -23.18 -22.89 -27.29
C GLU A 199 -24.27 -23.29 -28.31
N SER A 200 -24.06 -23.02 -29.59
CA SER A 200 -25.00 -23.42 -30.66
C SER A 200 -25.13 -24.94 -30.84
N SER A 201 -24.06 -25.72 -30.66
CA SER A 201 -24.13 -27.19 -30.69
C SER A 201 -24.72 -27.82 -29.42
N SER A 202 -24.80 -27.09 -28.31
CA SER A 202 -25.48 -27.56 -27.09
C SER A 202 -27.02 -27.60 -27.20
N ALA A 203 -27.59 -26.99 -28.24
CA ALA A 203 -29.03 -26.94 -28.51
C ALA A 203 -29.63 -28.27 -29.04
N PHE A 204 -28.87 -29.37 -29.06
CA PHE A 204 -29.40 -30.68 -29.45
C PHE A 204 -30.48 -31.17 -28.47
N VAL A 205 -31.72 -31.17 -28.96
CA VAL A 205 -32.92 -31.63 -28.29
C VAL A 205 -32.70 -32.99 -27.63
N THR A 206 -32.70 -33.02 -26.30
CA THR A 206 -32.79 -34.27 -25.55
C THR A 206 -34.18 -34.89 -25.79
N PRO A 207 -34.29 -36.12 -26.31
CA PRO A 207 -35.56 -36.81 -26.36
C PRO A 207 -36.05 -37.02 -24.92
N LYS A 208 -37.28 -36.57 -24.62
CA LYS A 208 -37.91 -36.73 -23.29
C LYS A 208 -38.20 -38.21 -22.98
N LYS A 209 -37.16 -38.98 -22.67
CA LYS A 209 -37.29 -40.35 -22.15
C LYS A 209 -37.65 -40.25 -20.67
N LYS A 210 -38.94 -40.35 -20.36
CA LYS A 210 -39.44 -40.51 -18.98
C LYS A 210 -38.84 -41.79 -18.39
N VAL A 211 -37.80 -41.67 -17.58
CA VAL A 211 -37.32 -42.74 -16.71
C VAL A 211 -37.91 -42.50 -15.33
N GLN A 212 -38.85 -43.35 -14.92
CA GLN A 212 -39.28 -43.42 -13.53
C GLN A 212 -38.12 -44.03 -12.72
N ILE A 213 -37.49 -43.23 -11.86
CA ILE A 213 -36.59 -43.75 -10.83
C ILE A 213 -37.41 -43.88 -9.55
N GLN A 214 -37.65 -45.12 -9.14
CA GLN A 214 -38.25 -45.43 -7.85
C GLN A 214 -37.23 -45.27 -6.72
N ASN A 215 -37.71 -44.86 -5.55
CA ASN A 215 -36.93 -44.71 -4.34
C ASN A 215 -36.34 -46.06 -3.87
N VAL A 216 -35.04 -46.09 -3.56
CA VAL A 216 -34.49 -47.03 -2.58
C VAL A 216 -33.58 -46.27 -1.63
N ILE A 217 -34.13 -45.95 -0.45
CA ILE A 217 -33.36 -45.44 0.68
C ILE A 217 -32.63 -46.63 1.32
N LYS A 218 -31.30 -46.57 1.43
CA LYS A 218 -30.54 -47.39 2.38
C LYS A 218 -29.53 -46.54 3.13
N THR A 219 -29.95 -46.14 4.33
CA THR A 219 -29.10 -45.62 5.39
C THR A 219 -28.17 -46.72 5.91
N THR A 220 -26.87 -46.44 5.91
CA THR A 220 -25.90 -47.16 6.77
C THR A 220 -25.16 -46.15 7.62
N GLU A 221 -25.61 -45.99 8.86
CA GLU A 221 -24.84 -45.31 9.90
C GLU A 221 -23.54 -46.07 10.15
N ARG A 222 -22.40 -45.37 10.23
CA ARG A 222 -21.17 -45.93 10.79
C ARG A 222 -20.66 -45.00 11.89
N LYS A 223 -20.94 -45.40 13.13
CA LYS A 223 -20.43 -44.75 14.34
C LYS A 223 -18.96 -45.12 14.52
N GLU A 224 -18.06 -44.15 14.50
CA GLU A 224 -16.71 -44.35 15.03
C GLU A 224 -16.42 -43.30 16.11
N SER A 225 -16.32 -43.79 17.34
CA SER A 225 -16.04 -43.03 18.55
C SER A 225 -14.53 -42.90 18.74
N ILE A 226 -14.02 -41.66 18.85
CA ILE A 226 -12.65 -41.42 19.30
C ILE A 226 -12.67 -40.84 20.72
N ASN A 227 -12.02 -41.55 21.64
CA ASN A 227 -12.04 -41.26 23.07
C ASN A 227 -11.14 -40.07 23.44
N ASN A 228 -11.66 -39.18 24.28
CA ASN A 228 -10.87 -38.17 24.99
C ASN A 228 -9.84 -38.83 25.92
N LYS A 229 -8.58 -38.38 25.86
CA LYS A 229 -7.56 -38.65 26.90
C LYS A 229 -6.80 -37.39 27.27
N THR A 230 -7.21 -36.78 28.38
CA THR A 230 -6.46 -35.72 29.09
C THR A 230 -5.21 -36.30 29.78
N PRO A 231 -4.02 -35.69 29.64
CA PRO A 231 -2.90 -35.96 30.53
C PRO A 231 -3.07 -35.24 31.88
N LYS A 232 -2.47 -35.81 32.92
CA LYS A 232 -2.74 -35.48 34.33
C LYS A 232 -1.88 -34.34 34.86
N LEU A 233 -2.46 -33.56 35.78
CA LEU A 233 -1.74 -32.68 36.70
C LEU A 233 -0.73 -33.49 37.54
N ILE A 234 0.49 -32.97 37.70
CA ILE A 234 1.47 -33.46 38.67
C ILE A 234 1.61 -32.42 39.79
N ASN A 235 1.15 -32.79 40.98
CA ASN A 235 1.44 -32.08 42.23
C ASN A 235 2.91 -32.30 42.64
N ILE A 236 3.61 -31.23 43.02
CA ILE A 236 4.83 -31.33 43.84
C ILE A 236 4.68 -30.42 45.06
N SER A 237 4.60 -31.05 46.23
CA SER A 237 4.50 -30.42 47.55
C SER A 237 5.90 -30.11 48.16
N PRO A 238 6.00 -29.21 49.14
CA PRO A 238 7.27 -28.56 49.51
C PRO A 238 8.10 -29.31 50.56
N LYS A 239 9.41 -29.03 50.62
CA LYS A 239 10.28 -29.36 51.78
C LYS A 239 11.08 -28.16 52.29
N LYS A 240 11.38 -28.22 53.60
CA LYS A 240 11.81 -27.10 54.48
C LYS A 240 13.33 -26.95 54.60
N ARG A 241 13.78 -25.75 54.99
CA ARG A 241 14.85 -25.43 56.00
C ARG A 241 16.13 -26.29 55.99
N ASN A 242 17.34 -25.75 55.74
CA ASN A 242 18.33 -25.23 56.72
C ASN A 242 19.74 -25.14 56.03
N LEU A 243 20.84 -24.49 56.48
CA LEU A 243 21.14 -23.61 57.64
C LEU A 243 22.31 -22.62 57.31
N ILE A 244 22.55 -21.65 58.21
CA ILE A 244 23.81 -20.93 58.57
C ILE A 244 25.12 -21.25 57.79
N GLN A 245 25.79 -20.20 57.27
CA GLN A 245 27.14 -19.85 57.76
C GLN A 245 27.47 -18.34 57.64
N LYS A 246 27.97 -17.77 58.74
CA LYS A 246 28.53 -16.42 58.82
C LYS A 246 29.98 -16.43 58.34
N GLN A 247 30.39 -15.46 57.53
CA GLN A 247 31.76 -14.93 57.59
C GLN A 247 31.72 -13.40 57.61
N LYS A 248 32.58 -12.81 58.45
CA LYS A 248 32.68 -11.36 58.70
C LYS A 248 33.89 -10.77 57.98
N SER A 249 33.77 -9.52 57.56
CA SER A 249 34.88 -8.52 57.46
C SER A 249 36.01 -8.84 56.44
N THR A 250 36.79 -7.90 55.88
CA THR A 250 37.07 -6.47 56.14
C THR A 250 37.35 -5.73 54.81
N LYS A 251 36.40 -4.99 54.20
CA LYS A 251 36.69 -4.04 53.10
C LYS A 251 35.78 -2.79 53.13
N LYS A 252 36.12 -1.81 53.98
CA LYS A 252 35.45 -0.50 54.07
C LYS A 252 36.45 0.66 54.17
N VAL A 253 37.21 0.93 53.10
CA VAL A 253 37.81 2.27 52.83
C VAL A 253 37.82 2.56 51.32
N VAL A 254 38.33 1.62 50.50
CA VAL A 254 38.59 1.81 49.05
C VAL A 254 37.32 2.07 48.20
N ASN A 255 36.12 1.72 48.68
CA ASN A 255 34.90 1.74 47.85
C ASN A 255 34.32 3.15 47.59
N TYR A 256 34.73 4.17 48.36
CA TYR A 256 34.17 5.52 48.24
C TYR A 256 34.75 6.31 47.05
N GLU A 257 36.02 6.09 46.70
CA GLU A 257 36.65 6.78 45.56
C GLU A 257 36.24 6.15 44.22
N ILE A 258 36.10 4.83 44.16
CA ILE A 258 35.58 4.11 42.98
C ILE A 258 34.16 4.59 42.65
N GLN A 259 33.26 4.65 43.64
CA GLN A 259 31.91 5.20 43.44
C GLN A 259 31.94 6.67 43.02
N LYS A 260 32.86 7.49 43.55
CA LYS A 260 32.99 8.90 43.17
C LYS A 260 33.53 9.08 41.74
N GLN A 261 34.38 8.18 41.26
CA GLN A 261 34.83 8.15 39.87
C GLN A 261 33.72 7.65 38.92
N GLU A 262 32.98 6.60 39.28
CA GLU A 262 31.82 6.15 38.49
C GLU A 262 30.75 7.23 38.34
N ILE A 263 30.43 7.95 39.42
CA ILE A 263 29.45 9.06 39.39
C ILE A 263 29.96 10.18 38.48
N ARG A 264 31.26 10.52 38.52
CA ARG A 264 31.86 11.50 37.61
C ARG A 264 31.81 11.05 36.14
N GLY A 265 32.08 9.78 35.85
CA GLY A 265 31.93 9.20 34.51
C GLY A 265 30.50 9.29 33.99
N LYS A 266 29.52 8.87 34.80
CA LYS A 266 28.08 8.93 34.47
C LYS A 266 27.58 10.37 34.26
N ILE A 267 28.12 11.37 34.99
CA ILE A 267 27.80 12.79 34.78
C ILE A 267 28.43 13.33 33.49
N ALA A 268 29.69 12.97 33.18
CA ALA A 268 30.36 13.39 31.95
C ALA A 268 29.64 12.82 30.72
N GLN A 269 29.29 11.53 30.74
CA GLN A 269 28.55 10.86 29.68
C GLN A 269 27.17 11.51 29.44
N LYS A 270 26.38 11.75 30.50
CA LYS A 270 25.10 12.49 30.38
C LYS A 270 25.26 13.90 29.81
N LYS A 271 26.35 14.60 30.11
CA LYS A 271 26.65 15.93 29.52
C LYS A 271 26.95 15.82 28.03
N GLN A 272 27.66 14.77 27.61
CA GLN A 272 28.01 14.54 26.21
C GLN A 272 26.78 14.13 25.40
N GLU A 273 25.96 13.21 25.91
CA GLU A 273 24.67 12.80 25.32
C GLU A 273 23.71 13.99 25.11
N ALA A 274 23.58 14.87 26.12
CA ALA A 274 22.77 16.08 26.00
C ALA A 274 23.34 17.12 25.01
N GLN A 275 24.64 17.06 24.71
CA GLN A 275 25.26 17.90 23.67
C GLN A 275 25.07 17.33 22.26
N THR A 276 25.15 16.01 22.07
CA THR A 276 24.81 15.37 20.79
C THR A 276 23.33 15.56 20.46
N GLU A 277 22.43 15.34 21.42
CA GLU A 277 20.98 15.57 21.30
C GLU A 277 20.69 17.01 20.82
N LYS A 278 21.30 18.01 21.48
CA LYS A 278 21.17 19.43 21.07
C LYS A 278 21.79 19.74 19.70
N LYS A 279 22.90 19.08 19.32
CA LYS A 279 23.53 19.29 18.01
C LYS A 279 22.69 18.71 16.88
N MET A 280 22.17 17.48 17.04
CA MET A 280 21.30 16.79 16.09
C MET A 280 20.01 17.59 15.82
N ILE A 281 19.33 18.03 16.87
CA ILE A 281 18.13 18.89 16.74
C ILE A 281 18.48 20.16 15.97
N LYS A 282 19.63 20.79 16.24
CA LYS A 282 20.05 22.02 15.56
C LYS A 282 20.32 21.84 14.06
N GLU A 283 20.77 20.65 13.64
CA GLU A 283 21.08 20.31 12.24
C GLU A 283 19.84 19.96 11.41
N VAL A 284 18.80 19.36 12.02
CA VAL A 284 17.47 19.25 11.38
C VAL A 284 16.82 20.63 11.23
N LEU A 285 17.03 21.52 12.21
CA LEU A 285 16.40 22.83 12.28
C LEU A 285 17.10 23.95 11.50
N THR A 286 18.29 23.75 10.91
CA THR A 286 18.92 24.78 10.06
C THR A 286 18.10 25.12 8.81
N ASN A 287 17.16 24.26 8.42
CA ASN A 287 16.15 24.53 7.39
C ASN A 287 15.04 25.53 7.83
N LYS A 288 14.95 25.93 9.12
CA LYS A 288 13.91 26.85 9.63
C LYS A 288 13.94 28.26 9.03
N LYS A 289 14.99 28.68 8.31
CA LYS A 289 15.06 30.03 7.70
C LYS A 289 13.93 30.32 6.70
N ASN A 290 13.34 29.30 6.07
CA ASN A 290 12.21 29.47 5.16
C ASN A 290 10.84 29.60 5.87
N ILE A 291 10.70 29.30 7.16
CA ILE A 291 9.35 29.25 7.78
C ILE A 291 8.75 30.65 7.98
N LYS A 292 9.58 31.66 8.24
CA LYS A 292 9.10 33.04 8.48
C LYS A 292 8.65 33.79 7.22
N SER A 293 8.95 33.29 6.02
CA SER A 293 8.50 33.91 4.76
C SER A 293 7.13 33.41 4.28
N LEU A 294 6.64 32.26 4.78
CA LEU A 294 5.34 31.71 4.33
C LEU A 294 4.10 32.45 4.86
N GLN A 295 4.19 33.19 5.98
CA GLN A 295 3.06 33.93 6.56
C GLN A 295 2.58 35.14 5.73
N LYS A 296 3.05 35.30 4.49
CA LYS A 296 2.66 36.35 3.55
C LYS A 296 2.50 35.87 2.09
N ILE A 297 2.24 34.57 1.87
CA ILE A 297 1.71 34.14 0.57
C ILE A 297 0.28 34.68 0.48
N LYS A 298 0.09 35.79 -0.24
CA LYS A 298 -1.22 36.12 -0.82
C LYS A 298 -1.33 35.28 -2.09
N PRO A 299 -2.18 34.22 -2.13
CA PRO A 299 -2.38 33.46 -3.35
C PRO A 299 -2.93 34.41 -4.42
N LYS A 300 -2.40 34.30 -5.65
CA LYS A 300 -2.85 35.12 -6.78
C LYS A 300 -4.12 34.54 -7.41
N SER A 301 -4.39 33.27 -7.16
CA SER A 301 -5.56 32.54 -7.65
C SER A 301 -6.09 31.55 -6.60
N PRO A 302 -7.38 31.18 -6.64
CA PRO A 302 -7.94 30.20 -5.71
C PRO A 302 -7.37 28.77 -5.84
N TYR A 303 -6.85 28.38 -7.01
CA TYR A 303 -6.29 27.04 -7.20
C TYR A 303 -4.89 26.88 -6.57
N GLU A 304 -4.08 27.94 -6.48
CA GLU A 304 -2.77 27.92 -5.79
C GLU A 304 -2.88 27.48 -4.32
N ILE A 305 -4.01 27.75 -3.67
CA ILE A 305 -4.33 27.28 -2.32
C ILE A 305 -4.44 25.76 -2.28
N ILE A 306 -5.23 25.22 -3.20
CA ILE A 306 -5.56 23.78 -3.28
C ILE A 306 -4.32 22.99 -3.70
N GLU A 307 -3.57 23.50 -4.68
CA GLU A 307 -2.25 23.00 -5.09
C GLU A 307 -1.28 22.93 -3.91
N TYR A 308 -1.15 24.03 -3.14
CA TYR A 308 -0.32 24.07 -1.93
C TYR A 308 -0.74 23.02 -0.89
N LEU A 309 -2.03 22.83 -0.65
CA LEU A 309 -2.51 21.82 0.30
C LEU A 309 -2.26 20.39 -0.20
N LEU A 310 -2.53 20.10 -1.47
CA LEU A 310 -2.26 18.80 -2.07
C LEU A 310 -0.79 18.44 -1.93
N ASP A 311 0.11 19.33 -2.32
CA ASP A 311 1.56 19.12 -2.17
C ASP A 311 1.98 18.84 -0.71
N LYS A 312 1.28 19.44 0.27
CA LYS A 312 1.51 19.16 1.70
C LYS A 312 0.99 17.79 2.12
N GLU A 313 -0.26 17.44 1.79
CA GLU A 313 -0.84 16.15 2.18
C GLU A 313 -0.17 14.97 1.46
N ILE A 314 0.19 15.12 0.18
CA ILE A 314 1.00 14.16 -0.58
C ILE A 314 2.37 13.95 0.10
N LYS A 315 3.00 15.02 0.59
CA LYS A 315 4.29 14.91 1.29
C LYS A 315 4.13 14.30 2.69
N ILE A 316 3.06 14.64 3.40
CA ILE A 316 2.70 14.05 4.71
C ILE A 316 2.50 12.53 4.55
N GLU A 317 1.69 12.08 3.59
CA GLU A 317 1.46 10.65 3.34
C GLU A 317 2.76 9.93 2.97
N LYS A 318 3.62 10.51 2.13
CA LYS A 318 4.95 9.94 1.82
C LYS A 318 5.82 9.76 3.09
N ILE A 319 5.78 10.67 4.05
CA ILE A 319 6.51 10.52 5.32
C ILE A 319 5.83 9.51 6.25
N LYS A 320 4.50 9.47 6.33
CA LYS A 320 3.74 8.44 7.07
C LYS A 320 4.13 7.04 6.58
N GLN A 321 4.17 6.82 5.27
CA GLN A 321 4.61 5.56 4.65
C GLN A 321 6.08 5.23 4.97
N GLN A 322 6.99 6.22 4.95
CA GLN A 322 8.39 6.03 5.33
C GLN A 322 8.58 5.69 6.81
N LEU A 323 7.78 6.28 7.71
CA LEU A 323 7.73 5.93 9.14
C LEU A 323 7.20 4.50 9.33
N ALA A 324 6.13 4.13 8.63
CA ALA A 324 5.62 2.77 8.61
C ALA A 324 6.65 1.75 8.08
N LEU A 325 7.66 2.16 7.30
CA LEU A 325 8.77 1.28 6.90
C LEU A 325 9.92 1.18 7.92
N GLN A 326 10.06 2.12 8.86
CA GLN A 326 11.15 2.08 9.85
C GLN A 326 10.91 0.96 10.88
N LYS A 327 11.74 -0.07 10.91
CA LYS A 327 11.52 -1.29 11.74
C LYS A 327 11.42 -1.04 13.25
N ASP A 328 12.02 0.04 13.73
CA ASP A 328 12.03 0.46 15.14
C ASP A 328 10.78 1.28 15.52
N PHE A 329 10.06 1.85 14.56
CA PHE A 329 8.94 2.76 14.79
C PHE A 329 7.64 2.02 15.14
N ASN A 330 6.95 2.43 16.19
CA ASN A 330 5.54 2.09 16.41
C ASN A 330 4.83 3.26 17.11
N THR A 331 3.52 3.37 16.89
CA THR A 331 2.74 4.54 17.34
C THR A 331 2.61 4.64 18.85
N LEU A 332 2.54 3.50 19.56
CA LEU A 332 2.37 3.47 21.01
C LEU A 332 3.64 3.91 21.75
N ASP A 333 4.81 3.39 21.37
CA ASP A 333 6.08 3.85 21.94
C ASP A 333 6.36 5.32 21.57
N ALA A 334 5.97 5.76 20.38
CA ALA A 334 6.11 7.16 19.96
C ALA A 334 5.20 8.10 20.76
N PHE A 335 3.97 7.67 21.07
CA PHE A 335 3.05 8.40 21.94
C PHE A 335 3.60 8.50 23.36
N HIS A 336 4.01 7.38 23.98
CA HIS A 336 4.57 7.38 25.33
C HIS A 336 5.88 8.15 25.47
N ALA A 337 6.67 8.28 24.39
CA ALA A 337 7.88 9.08 24.40
C ALA A 337 7.62 10.60 24.24
N LEU A 338 6.39 10.98 23.87
CA LEU A 338 5.91 12.36 23.76
C LEU A 338 5.04 12.79 24.94
N ASP A 339 4.27 11.88 25.53
CA ASP A 339 3.55 12.07 26.80
C ASP A 339 4.54 12.00 27.98
N VAL A 340 5.42 13.01 28.06
CA VAL A 340 6.51 13.10 29.04
C VAL A 340 5.96 13.16 30.46
N TYR A 341 4.74 13.68 30.64
CA TYR A 341 4.08 13.77 31.93
C TYR A 341 3.22 12.56 32.31
N GLY A 342 3.01 11.60 31.40
CA GLY A 342 2.21 10.40 31.64
C GLY A 342 0.72 10.70 31.86
N LYS A 343 0.19 11.73 31.20
CA LYS A 343 -1.21 12.19 31.31
C LYS A 343 -2.19 11.33 30.51
N GLY A 344 -1.70 10.50 29.58
CA GLY A 344 -2.52 9.81 28.58
C GLY A 344 -2.90 10.71 27.38
N SER A 345 -2.22 11.85 27.24
CA SER A 345 -2.51 12.89 26.24
C SER A 345 -1.25 13.72 25.97
N ILE A 346 -0.95 14.05 24.72
CA ILE A 346 0.15 14.95 24.35
C ILE A 346 -0.41 16.37 24.21
N GLY A 347 0.20 17.35 24.87
CA GLY A 347 -0.14 18.78 24.74
C GLY A 347 0.81 19.56 23.82
N VAL A 348 0.44 20.82 23.52
CA VAL A 348 1.19 21.72 22.63
C VAL A 348 2.67 21.89 23.06
N GLU A 349 2.93 21.99 24.36
CA GLU A 349 4.28 22.19 24.92
C GLU A 349 5.22 21.01 24.67
N GLU A 350 4.71 19.78 24.63
CA GLU A 350 5.50 18.57 24.39
C GLU A 350 5.94 18.49 22.92
N ILE A 351 5.05 18.85 21.99
CA ILE A 351 5.40 18.97 20.56
C ILE A 351 6.35 20.15 20.33
N ASP A 352 6.13 21.32 20.96
CA ASP A 352 7.05 22.47 20.84
C ASP A 352 8.44 22.17 21.41
N THR A 353 8.51 21.32 22.44
CA THR A 353 9.77 20.81 23.01
C THR A 353 10.49 19.88 22.02
N LEU A 354 9.78 18.91 21.40
CA LEU A 354 10.36 18.05 20.37
C LEU A 354 10.86 18.86 19.16
N LEU A 355 10.04 19.78 18.66
CA LEU A 355 10.37 20.64 17.53
C LEU A 355 11.37 21.75 17.89
N ASN A 356 11.74 21.87 19.17
CA ASN A 356 12.62 22.91 19.74
C ASN A 356 12.26 24.29 19.18
N GLN A 357 11.06 24.75 19.56
CA GLN A 357 10.48 26.01 19.13
C GLN A 357 9.78 26.73 20.29
N LYS A 358 9.11 27.86 20.02
CA LYS A 358 8.44 28.62 21.08
C LYS A 358 7.13 27.95 21.47
N SER A 359 6.80 27.98 22.76
CA SER A 359 5.48 27.56 23.26
C SER A 359 4.34 28.23 22.49
N GLY A 360 3.35 27.43 22.11
CA GLY A 360 2.19 27.80 21.30
C GLY A 360 2.37 27.64 19.79
N GLN A 361 3.56 27.32 19.28
CA GLN A 361 3.79 27.25 17.82
C GLN A 361 3.22 25.99 17.17
N SER A 362 3.09 24.90 17.92
CA SER A 362 2.52 23.64 17.43
C SER A 362 0.98 23.61 17.38
N ALA A 363 0.29 24.64 17.89
CA ALA A 363 -1.17 24.67 18.06
C ALA A 363 -1.97 24.35 16.77
N TYR A 364 -1.40 24.61 15.58
CA TYR A 364 -2.06 24.28 14.32
C TYR A 364 -2.25 22.77 14.08
N ILE A 365 -1.43 21.91 14.68
CA ILE A 365 -1.62 20.45 14.65
C ILE A 365 -2.86 20.03 15.45
N PHE A 366 -3.13 20.75 16.54
CA PHE A 366 -4.18 20.49 17.51
C PHE A 366 -5.56 20.95 17.01
N ASN A 367 -5.59 22.05 16.26
CA ASN A 367 -6.80 22.56 15.61
C ASN A 367 -7.48 21.54 14.69
N ARG A 368 -6.73 20.60 14.08
CA ARG A 368 -7.29 19.51 13.26
C ARG A 368 -8.26 18.60 14.04
N PHE A 369 -8.11 18.52 15.36
CA PHE A 369 -8.92 17.68 16.25
C PHE A 369 -9.87 18.50 17.13
N ASN A 370 -9.91 19.83 16.95
CA ASN A 370 -10.66 20.77 17.80
C ASN A 370 -10.38 20.59 19.32
N SER A 371 -9.13 20.26 19.67
CA SER A 371 -8.72 19.93 21.04
C SER A 371 -7.31 20.43 21.34
N ASP A 372 -7.09 21.03 22.51
CA ASP A 372 -5.75 21.47 22.98
C ASP A 372 -4.80 20.30 23.36
N GLN A 373 -5.31 19.06 23.31
CA GLN A 373 -4.59 17.84 23.64
C GLN A 373 -4.89 16.74 22.62
N LEU A 374 -3.87 15.99 22.21
CA LEU A 374 -4.00 14.80 21.38
C LEU A 374 -4.09 13.57 22.28
N THR A 375 -5.22 12.87 22.24
CA THR A 375 -5.31 11.51 22.82
C THR A 375 -4.48 10.53 22.00
N TYR A 376 -4.31 9.29 22.49
CA TYR A 376 -3.66 8.25 21.69
C TYR A 376 -4.43 7.97 20.37
N HIS A 377 -5.75 8.12 20.35
CA HIS A 377 -6.53 7.94 19.12
C HIS A 377 -6.26 9.05 18.10
N ASP A 378 -6.21 10.31 18.54
CA ASP A 378 -5.89 11.46 17.68
C ASP A 378 -4.48 11.34 17.13
N PHE A 379 -3.52 10.97 17.97
CA PHE A 379 -2.14 10.74 17.57
C PHE A 379 -1.97 9.54 16.62
N LEU A 380 -2.78 8.48 16.78
CA LEU A 380 -2.82 7.36 15.84
C LEU A 380 -3.34 7.83 14.47
N ASN A 381 -4.47 8.54 14.44
CA ASN A 381 -5.04 9.12 13.21
C ASN A 381 -4.06 10.08 12.52
N LEU A 382 -3.32 10.88 13.30
CA LEU A 382 -2.29 11.80 12.82
C LEU A 382 -1.14 11.09 12.10
N LEU A 383 -0.77 9.89 12.54
CA LEU A 383 0.36 9.12 12.02
C LEU A 383 -0.04 8.04 10.99
N GLN A 384 -1.28 7.59 10.99
CA GLN A 384 -1.74 6.48 10.14
C GLN A 384 -1.65 6.86 8.65
N PRO A 385 -0.95 6.06 7.81
CA PRO A 385 -0.99 6.21 6.35
C PRO A 385 -2.38 5.87 5.79
N TYR A 386 -2.81 6.57 4.75
CA TYR A 386 -4.03 6.19 4.02
C TYR A 386 -3.86 4.91 3.20
N SER A 387 -2.64 4.60 2.77
CA SER A 387 -2.36 3.36 2.06
C SER A 387 -2.47 2.14 2.98
N VAL A 388 -3.45 1.28 2.69
CA VAL A 388 -3.82 0.08 3.49
C VAL A 388 -2.63 -0.80 3.84
N ASN A 389 -1.74 -1.08 2.89
CA ASN A 389 -0.55 -1.93 3.14
C ASN A 389 0.40 -1.31 4.19
N PHE A 390 0.57 0.01 4.21
CA PHE A 390 1.43 0.68 5.21
C PHE A 390 0.71 0.85 6.56
N ALA A 391 -0.62 1.03 6.55
CA ALA A 391 -1.43 0.99 7.76
C ALA A 391 -1.40 -0.41 8.43
N GLU A 392 -1.51 -1.50 7.65
CA GLU A 392 -1.32 -2.88 8.13
C GLU A 392 0.05 -3.07 8.79
N ILE A 393 1.14 -2.63 8.14
CA ILE A 393 2.50 -2.72 8.68
C ILE A 393 2.63 -1.93 9.99
N LEU A 394 1.97 -0.78 10.13
CA LEU A 394 2.04 0.04 11.34
C LEU A 394 1.21 -0.56 12.49
N ASN A 395 0.00 -1.04 12.18
CA ASN A 395 -0.95 -1.60 13.15
C ASN A 395 -0.56 -3.00 13.66
N THR A 396 0.26 -3.75 12.92
CA THR A 396 0.75 -5.07 13.33
C THR A 396 1.97 -5.02 14.27
N ARG A 397 2.53 -3.83 14.54
CA ARG A 397 3.70 -3.68 15.40
C ARG A 397 3.33 -3.68 16.88
N GLN A 398 4.06 -4.52 17.62
CA GLN A 398 3.98 -4.55 19.08
C GLN A 398 4.89 -3.46 19.67
N SER A 399 4.50 -2.90 20.82
CA SER A 399 5.36 -2.04 21.62
C SER A 399 6.58 -2.84 22.11
N ASN A 400 7.77 -2.26 21.96
CA ASN A 400 9.04 -2.89 22.34
C ASN A 400 9.50 -2.48 23.75
N VAL A 401 8.74 -1.62 24.44
CA VAL A 401 9.22 -0.90 25.63
C VAL A 401 8.44 -1.31 26.88
N ASP A 402 9.14 -1.93 27.83
CA ASP A 402 8.71 -1.93 29.24
C ASP A 402 8.41 -0.50 29.68
N ARG A 403 7.20 -0.26 30.22
CA ARG A 403 6.52 1.04 30.48
C ARG A 403 7.29 2.16 31.20
N ASN A 404 8.55 1.95 31.57
CA ASN A 404 9.43 2.99 32.10
C ASN A 404 9.74 4.02 30.99
N GLN A 405 9.40 5.29 31.23
CA GLN A 405 9.59 6.40 30.27
C GLN A 405 11.04 6.47 29.76
N LYS A 406 11.26 5.98 28.54
CA LYS A 406 12.52 6.12 27.80
C LYS A 406 12.44 7.37 26.92
N LYS A 407 13.58 8.02 26.69
CA LYS A 407 13.67 9.12 25.73
C LYS A 407 13.50 8.60 24.30
N LEU A 408 12.98 9.44 23.38
CA LEU A 408 12.91 9.14 21.94
C LEU A 408 14.21 8.54 21.38
N ASN A 409 15.37 9.12 21.70
CA ASN A 409 16.70 8.67 21.24
C ASN A 409 17.21 7.36 21.86
N GLN A 410 16.47 6.76 22.79
CA GLN A 410 16.73 5.44 23.36
C GLN A 410 15.80 4.36 22.78
N ILE A 411 14.73 4.77 22.11
CA ILE A 411 13.72 3.88 21.51
C ILE A 411 13.92 3.79 19.99
N PHE A 412 14.16 4.94 19.35
CA PHE A 412 14.18 5.07 17.90
C PHE A 412 15.55 5.53 17.39
N SER A 413 15.89 5.09 16.18
CA SER A 413 17.03 5.58 15.42
C SER A 413 16.88 7.05 15.03
N ASN A 414 18.02 7.69 14.76
CA ASN A 414 18.06 9.09 14.33
C ASN A 414 17.24 9.35 13.05
N GLN A 415 17.13 8.36 12.15
CA GLN A 415 16.33 8.50 10.93
C GLN A 415 14.83 8.52 11.23
N THR A 416 14.36 7.62 12.11
CA THR A 416 12.97 7.57 12.58
C THR A 416 12.58 8.86 13.30
N ILE A 417 13.44 9.38 14.17
CA ILE A 417 13.22 10.66 14.87
C ILE A 417 13.18 11.83 13.88
N LYS A 418 14.07 11.85 12.88
CA LYS A 418 14.08 12.88 11.82
C LYS A 418 12.79 12.88 11.02
N LEU A 419 12.28 11.71 10.62
CA LEU A 419 11.00 11.57 9.91
C LEU A 419 9.81 12.05 10.76
N LEU A 420 9.78 11.71 12.05
CA LEU A 420 8.72 12.16 12.97
C LEU A 420 8.74 13.69 13.14
N ILE A 421 9.93 14.29 13.31
CA ILE A 421 10.09 15.75 13.36
C ILE A 421 9.67 16.40 12.04
N GLU A 422 10.00 15.81 10.89
CA GLU A 422 9.61 16.35 9.58
C GLU A 422 8.09 16.30 9.37
N LEU A 423 7.43 15.20 9.75
CA LEU A 423 5.98 15.05 9.71
C LEU A 423 5.26 16.12 10.54
N LEU A 424 5.62 16.25 11.82
CA LEU A 424 5.06 17.28 12.71
C LEU A 424 5.38 18.69 12.20
N THR A 425 6.54 18.88 11.58
CA THR A 425 6.95 20.15 10.95
C THR A 425 6.13 20.50 9.70
N LEU A 426 5.59 19.52 8.96
CA LEU A 426 4.67 19.76 7.84
C LEU A 426 3.25 20.02 8.33
N LEU A 427 2.77 19.25 9.31
CA LEU A 427 1.43 19.41 9.88
C LEU A 427 1.21 20.83 10.45
N GLN A 428 2.21 21.42 11.12
CA GLN A 428 2.13 22.82 11.58
C GLN A 428 2.23 23.89 10.47
N GLN A 429 2.62 23.52 9.24
CA GLN A 429 2.70 24.48 8.13
C GLN A 429 1.37 24.66 7.40
N ILE A 430 0.42 23.76 7.63
CA ILE A 430 -0.88 23.82 6.99
C ILE A 430 -1.72 24.89 7.72
N PRO A 431 -2.19 25.92 7.00
CA PRO A 431 -3.02 26.98 7.60
C PRO A 431 -4.33 26.41 8.16
N VAL A 432 -4.88 27.10 9.16
CA VAL A 432 -6.12 26.69 9.86
C VAL A 432 -7.39 27.16 9.15
N LYS A 433 -7.26 28.22 8.35
CA LYS A 433 -8.32 28.85 7.56
C LYS A 433 -7.68 29.46 6.33
N LEU A 434 -7.99 28.92 5.17
CA LEU A 434 -7.53 29.42 3.87
C LEU A 434 -8.42 30.50 3.28
N ASN A 435 -9.51 30.84 3.98
CA ASN A 435 -10.60 31.67 3.46
C ASN A 435 -11.13 31.07 2.15
N ALA A 436 -11.26 29.74 2.11
CA ALA A 436 -12.12 29.09 1.15
C ALA A 436 -13.50 29.77 1.19
N ASP A 437 -14.06 30.08 0.03
CA ASP A 437 -15.35 30.75 -0.06
C ASP A 437 -16.35 29.92 -0.87
N ILE A 438 -17.62 30.29 -0.72
CA ILE A 438 -18.75 29.62 -1.39
C ILE A 438 -18.62 29.70 -2.92
N SER A 439 -17.93 30.72 -3.46
CA SER A 439 -17.72 30.84 -4.90
C SER A 439 -16.72 29.81 -5.44
N LEU A 440 -15.65 29.53 -4.67
CA LEU A 440 -14.71 28.46 -4.98
C LEU A 440 -15.36 27.09 -4.84
N PHE A 441 -16.14 26.86 -3.77
CA PHE A 441 -16.89 25.63 -3.57
C PHE A 441 -17.78 25.32 -4.80
N ASN A 442 -18.65 26.25 -5.16
CA ASN A 442 -19.56 26.13 -6.31
C ASN A 442 -18.83 26.00 -7.66
N LYS A 443 -17.58 26.48 -7.76
CA LYS A 443 -16.76 26.33 -8.97
C LYS A 443 -16.15 24.93 -9.08
N ILE A 444 -15.90 24.26 -7.95
CA ILE A 444 -15.43 22.87 -7.91
C ILE A 444 -16.62 21.93 -8.14
N ASP A 445 -17.72 22.08 -7.39
CA ASP A 445 -19.01 21.35 -7.51
C ASP A 445 -19.81 21.75 -8.78
N ASN A 446 -19.15 22.12 -9.88
CA ASN A 446 -19.84 22.48 -11.13
C ASN A 446 -20.31 21.24 -11.92
N ILE A 447 -19.79 20.05 -11.60
CA ILE A 447 -19.98 18.81 -12.38
C ILE A 447 -21.10 17.96 -11.80
N THR A 448 -20.98 17.50 -10.55
CA THR A 448 -22.04 16.76 -9.85
C THR A 448 -23.20 17.67 -9.48
N ARG A 449 -22.89 18.88 -8.97
CA ARG A 449 -23.87 19.86 -8.44
C ARG A 449 -24.73 19.25 -7.33
N ASP A 450 -24.12 18.37 -6.54
CA ASP A 450 -24.79 17.68 -5.43
C ASP A 450 -24.57 18.39 -4.08
N ASN A 451 -23.87 19.52 -4.06
CA ASN A 451 -23.47 20.29 -2.87
C ASN A 451 -22.39 19.58 -2.04
N PHE A 452 -21.60 18.72 -2.68
CA PHE A 452 -20.42 18.07 -2.11
C PHE A 452 -19.26 18.17 -3.10
N ILE A 453 -18.03 18.30 -2.60
CA ILE A 453 -16.83 18.16 -3.43
C ILE A 453 -16.35 16.73 -3.31
N GLY A 454 -16.56 15.92 -4.35
CA GLY A 454 -15.96 14.61 -4.50
C GLY A 454 -14.54 14.69 -5.07
N VAL A 455 -13.86 13.54 -5.09
CA VAL A 455 -12.52 13.41 -5.71
C VAL A 455 -12.55 13.80 -7.20
N SER A 456 -13.63 13.44 -7.92
CA SER A 456 -13.78 13.76 -9.34
C SER A 456 -13.95 15.27 -9.60
N ASP A 457 -14.71 15.96 -8.75
CA ASP A 457 -14.98 17.40 -8.88
C ASP A 457 -13.69 18.21 -8.67
N LEU A 458 -12.98 17.89 -7.59
CA LEU A 458 -11.69 18.49 -7.28
C LEU A 458 -10.64 18.20 -8.37
N GLN A 459 -10.58 16.96 -8.87
CA GLN A 459 -9.60 16.58 -9.89
C GLN A 459 -9.84 17.26 -11.24
N GLN A 460 -11.10 17.35 -11.68
CA GLN A 460 -11.44 18.06 -12.92
C GLN A 460 -11.23 19.57 -12.78
N TYR A 461 -11.57 20.18 -11.63
CA TYR A 461 -11.26 21.59 -11.35
C TYR A 461 -9.76 21.89 -11.46
N LEU A 462 -8.91 21.00 -10.94
CA LEU A 462 -7.46 21.09 -11.05
C LEU A 462 -7.01 20.94 -12.51
N TYR A 463 -7.57 19.97 -13.25
CA TYR A 463 -7.27 19.75 -14.67
C TYR A 463 -7.61 20.97 -15.54
N GLU A 464 -8.77 21.59 -15.33
CA GLU A 464 -9.18 22.83 -16.00
C GLU A 464 -8.28 24.03 -15.64
N SER A 465 -7.69 24.00 -14.44
CA SER A 465 -6.67 24.97 -13.99
C SER A 465 -5.25 24.64 -14.50
N GLY A 466 -5.08 23.57 -15.30
CA GLY A 466 -3.81 23.13 -15.87
C GLY A 466 -2.96 22.23 -14.96
N LEU A 467 -3.47 21.85 -13.78
CA LEU A 467 -2.79 21.01 -12.81
C LEU A 467 -3.20 19.54 -12.98
N ARG A 468 -2.23 18.62 -12.89
CA ARG A 468 -2.47 17.18 -13.10
C ARG A 468 -2.11 16.38 -11.84
N TYR A 469 -3.09 16.23 -10.95
CA TYR A 469 -3.00 15.33 -9.81
C TYR A 469 -3.69 14.00 -10.12
N THR A 470 -3.20 12.90 -9.55
CA THR A 470 -3.86 11.59 -9.65
C THR A 470 -5.12 11.53 -8.77
N HIS A 471 -5.99 10.56 -9.04
CA HIS A 471 -7.18 10.32 -8.23
C HIS A 471 -6.82 10.05 -6.75
N HIS A 472 -5.76 9.26 -6.52
CA HIS A 472 -5.27 8.97 -5.18
C HIS A 472 -4.74 10.22 -4.46
N GLU A 473 -3.95 11.06 -5.13
CA GLU A 473 -3.44 12.30 -4.54
C GLU A 473 -4.55 13.30 -4.19
N THR A 474 -5.56 13.41 -5.06
CA THR A 474 -6.74 14.24 -4.82
C THR A 474 -7.55 13.73 -3.62
N MET A 475 -7.69 12.40 -3.50
CA MET A 475 -8.32 11.73 -2.36
C MET A 475 -7.60 11.96 -1.02
N LEU A 476 -6.27 12.17 -1.02
CA LEU A 476 -5.54 12.54 0.21
C LEU A 476 -6.02 13.87 0.78
N LEU A 477 -6.38 14.84 -0.07
CA LEU A 477 -6.92 16.12 0.40
C LEU A 477 -8.33 15.94 0.98
N ILE A 478 -9.22 15.28 0.24
CA ILE A 478 -10.59 15.02 0.69
C ILE A 478 -10.56 14.33 2.06
N ASN A 479 -9.87 13.19 2.17
CA ASN A 479 -9.79 12.41 3.41
C ASN A 479 -9.10 13.13 4.59
N ALA A 480 -8.42 14.27 4.37
CA ALA A 480 -7.76 15.06 5.40
C ALA A 480 -8.68 16.12 6.04
N TYR A 481 -9.77 16.48 5.35
CA TYR A 481 -10.75 17.49 5.80
C TYR A 481 -12.18 16.96 5.92
N ASP A 482 -12.46 15.79 5.34
CA ASP A 482 -13.65 14.96 5.55
C ASP A 482 -13.71 14.50 7.03
N LYS A 483 -14.70 15.00 7.77
CA LYS A 483 -14.86 14.79 9.22
C LYS A 483 -15.79 13.62 9.53
N ASP A 484 -16.82 13.40 8.71
CA ASP A 484 -17.81 12.33 8.92
C ASP A 484 -17.47 11.01 8.21
N LYS A 485 -16.50 11.05 7.29
CA LYS A 485 -15.90 9.95 6.52
C LYS A 485 -16.80 9.42 5.41
N ASP A 486 -17.60 10.28 4.79
CA ASP A 486 -18.41 9.95 3.61
C ASP A 486 -17.61 9.85 2.28
N GLY A 487 -16.35 10.31 2.29
CA GLY A 487 -15.45 10.30 1.13
C GLY A 487 -15.56 11.54 0.24
N ARG A 488 -16.15 12.63 0.75
CA ARG A 488 -16.40 13.91 0.07
C ARG A 488 -16.13 15.06 1.05
N LEU A 489 -16.34 16.30 0.60
CA LEU A 489 -16.37 17.47 1.46
C LEU A 489 -17.72 18.18 1.34
N SER A 490 -18.43 18.31 2.46
CA SER A 490 -19.54 19.26 2.57
C SER A 490 -19.04 20.70 2.49
N LEU A 491 -19.95 21.65 2.21
CA LEU A 491 -19.61 23.08 2.26
C LEU A 491 -19.03 23.50 3.61
N GLN A 492 -19.51 22.94 4.73
CA GLN A 492 -19.00 23.30 6.05
C GLN A 492 -17.56 22.83 6.26
N GLU A 493 -17.23 21.60 5.85
CA GLU A 493 -15.87 21.09 5.93
C GLU A 493 -14.92 21.85 5.01
N PHE A 494 -15.37 22.20 3.81
CA PHE A 494 -14.61 23.02 2.86
C PHE A 494 -14.33 24.44 3.37
N LEU A 495 -15.27 25.05 4.10
CA LEU A 495 -15.08 26.37 4.73
C LEU A 495 -14.21 26.32 6.01
N ASP A 496 -13.99 25.12 6.57
CA ASP A 496 -13.10 24.87 7.71
C ASP A 496 -11.64 24.58 7.27
N ILE A 497 -11.36 24.63 5.95
CA ILE A 497 -10.01 24.61 5.34
C ILE A 497 -9.35 26.00 5.41
#